data_AF-A0A0K6FTX3-F1
#
_entry.id   AF-A0A0K6FTX3-F1
#
_cell.length_a   1.000
_cell.length_b   1.000
_cell.length_c   1.000
_cell.angle_alpha   90.00
_cell.angle_beta   90.00
_cell.angle_gamma   90.00
#
_symmetry.space_group_name_H-M   'P 1'
#
loop_
_entity.id
_entity.type
_entity.pdbx_description
1 polymer ?
#
loop_
_entity_poly.entity_id
_entity_poly.type
_entity_poly.pdbx_seq_one_letter_code
_entity_poly.pdbx_strand_id
1 'polypeptide(L)'
;MSRRGLETGSHNEPVSSGNSTASHITSASAFCASSQFDIWATLVQLDKNVNSSIPSHENFQPLEDLKNLSNQFPAWLGDNHSSKFQYILPSCNDIATEIRTELAGKPTALQNDVNLHLGSLQAVLNACRHMQLLGHHSRRPTEADRRHSLDALFTHICESDNGDNGELVKYSCEQELKLPQAQFGKCNVTKTKAGGVMYLDVPDFAPYQQSRMKAPATAFYHKGLVDNLQVVDCVAEFKREDDGSNQGMMAMVSGLYQRAVLQMPGQFVFGVLHSEEVFFKVVAGIWQENKIQLYEIGSYSLADPTEALQLYLVLRGIHHLGGLYDQELRSSAEVLSARVRENPPSREWHPPRMGSIDGDVSEDQQPSHQRGTSIQQETPGQRHAHDRVQSYLETISSLSEFLAVDRPPTPLTDLPSAAAGPIGLTGRTQTEGV
;
A
#
# COMPACT_ATOMS: atom_id res chain seq x y z
N MET A 1 -92.01 8.34 12.22
CA MET A 1 -91.35 9.54 11.66
C MET A 1 -90.10 9.10 10.92
N SER A 2 -90.04 9.29 9.61
CA SER A 2 -88.87 8.90 8.80
C SER A 2 -87.87 10.05 8.70
N ARG A 3 -86.57 9.74 8.75
CA ARG A 3 -85.50 10.61 8.24
C ARG A 3 -84.63 9.82 7.26
N ARG A 4 -84.39 10.41 6.09
CA ARG A 4 -83.40 9.93 5.11
C ARG A 4 -82.03 10.54 5.45
N GLY A 5 -80.97 9.77 5.26
CA GLY A 5 -79.65 10.25 4.81
C GLY A 5 -79.21 9.28 3.70
N LEU A 6 -79.01 9.69 2.44
CA LEU A 6 -77.92 10.53 1.92
C LEU A 6 -76.54 9.90 2.15
N GLU A 7 -76.25 8.91 1.31
CA GLU A 7 -74.91 8.42 1.04
C GLU A 7 -74.19 9.41 0.11
N THR A 8 -72.92 9.69 0.39
CA THR A 8 -72.02 10.39 -0.54
C THR A 8 -70.72 9.60 -0.63
N GLY A 9 -70.52 8.88 -1.73
CA GLY A 9 -69.29 8.15 -2.00
C GLY A 9 -68.13 9.11 -2.29
N SER A 10 -66.97 8.86 -1.68
CA SER A 10 -65.72 9.55 -1.98
C SER A 10 -64.71 8.51 -2.45
N HIS A 11 -64.40 8.52 -3.75
CA HIS A 11 -63.27 7.79 -4.30
C HIS A 11 -61.98 8.56 -3.99
N ASN A 12 -61.15 8.01 -3.11
CA ASN A 12 -59.77 8.46 -2.94
C ASN A 12 -58.88 7.68 -3.91
N GLU A 13 -58.41 8.34 -4.97
CA GLU A 13 -57.28 7.81 -5.76
C GLU A 13 -55.96 7.98 -4.98
N PRO A 14 -55.06 6.98 -4.99
CA PRO A 14 -53.75 7.12 -4.39
C PRO A 14 -52.84 7.96 -5.30
N VAL A 15 -52.52 9.18 -4.87
CA VAL A 15 -51.56 10.06 -5.55
C VAL A 15 -50.16 9.46 -5.47
N SER A 16 -49.73 8.80 -6.54
CA SER A 16 -48.37 8.25 -6.68
C SER A 16 -47.37 9.36 -7.02
N SER A 17 -46.88 10.08 -6.00
CA SER A 17 -45.77 11.04 -6.15
C SER A 17 -44.41 10.38 -5.86
N GLY A 18 -44.11 9.30 -6.59
CA GLY A 18 -42.86 8.53 -6.48
C GLY A 18 -41.64 9.21 -7.10
N ASN A 19 -41.35 10.47 -6.74
CA ASN A 19 -40.13 11.15 -7.17
C ASN A 19 -38.92 10.59 -6.42
N SER A 20 -38.36 9.49 -6.94
CA SER A 20 -37.18 8.84 -6.38
C SER A 20 -35.98 9.78 -6.40
N THR A 21 -35.61 10.29 -5.22
CA THR A 21 -34.41 11.08 -4.99
C THR A 21 -33.17 10.19 -5.14
N ALA A 22 -32.72 10.03 -6.38
CA ALA A 22 -31.46 9.34 -6.69
C ALA A 22 -30.29 10.07 -6.02
N SER A 23 -29.84 9.52 -4.89
CA SER A 23 -28.75 10.04 -4.06
C SER A 23 -27.43 10.07 -4.82
N HIS A 24 -26.69 11.18 -4.72
CA HIS A 24 -25.33 11.25 -5.24
C HIS A 24 -24.41 10.33 -4.45
N ILE A 25 -23.65 9.48 -5.15
CA ILE A 25 -22.62 8.65 -4.54
C ILE A 25 -21.35 9.51 -4.41
N THR A 26 -21.00 9.84 -3.17
CA THR A 26 -19.81 10.63 -2.82
C THR A 26 -18.74 9.82 -2.07
N SER A 27 -19.09 8.65 -1.53
CA SER A 27 -18.15 7.73 -0.89
C SER A 27 -17.57 6.76 -1.91
N ALA A 28 -16.24 6.59 -1.91
CA ALA A 28 -15.56 5.56 -2.70
C ALA A 28 -16.08 4.14 -2.38
N SER A 29 -16.33 3.81 -1.11
CA SER A 29 -16.84 2.49 -0.72
C SER A 29 -18.21 2.15 -1.34
N ALA A 30 -19.16 3.09 -1.26
CA ALA A 30 -20.49 2.93 -1.87
C ALA A 30 -20.43 2.92 -3.41
N PHE A 31 -19.39 3.53 -3.98
CA PHE A 31 -19.14 3.55 -5.41
C PHE A 31 -18.55 2.23 -5.93
N CYS A 32 -17.58 1.65 -5.22
CA CYS A 32 -16.97 0.35 -5.51
C CYS A 32 -18.01 -0.80 -5.56
N ALA A 33 -19.07 -0.71 -4.76
CA ALA A 33 -20.18 -1.66 -4.74
C ALA A 33 -21.23 -1.43 -5.85
N SER A 34 -21.08 -0.40 -6.67
CA SER A 34 -22.05 -0.01 -7.70
C SER A 34 -21.57 -0.38 -9.11
N SER A 35 -22.51 -0.64 -10.02
CA SER A 35 -22.21 -0.86 -11.45
C SER A 35 -21.59 0.35 -12.16
N GLN A 36 -21.52 1.52 -11.50
CA GLN A 36 -20.81 2.69 -12.00
C GLN A 36 -19.28 2.51 -11.91
N PHE A 37 -18.78 1.60 -11.08
CA PHE A 37 -17.35 1.31 -10.98
C PHE A 37 -16.76 0.82 -12.31
N ASP A 38 -17.46 -0.02 -13.07
CA ASP A 38 -16.99 -0.53 -14.37
C ASP A 38 -16.87 0.59 -15.43
N ILE A 39 -17.78 1.56 -15.38
CA ILE A 39 -17.73 2.74 -16.27
C ILE A 39 -16.55 3.63 -15.87
N TRP A 40 -16.30 3.80 -14.57
CA TRP A 40 -15.15 4.54 -14.06
C TRP A 40 -13.82 3.89 -14.42
N ALA A 41 -13.70 2.58 -14.19
CA ALA A 41 -12.52 1.80 -14.55
C ALA A 41 -12.18 2.01 -16.03
N THR A 42 -13.17 1.83 -16.91
CA THR A 42 -13.05 2.12 -18.35
C THR A 42 -12.58 3.56 -18.63
N LEU A 43 -13.18 4.57 -17.98
CA LEU A 43 -12.82 5.99 -18.19
C LEU A 43 -11.40 6.34 -17.71
N VAL A 44 -10.93 5.70 -16.64
CA VAL A 44 -9.57 5.90 -16.11
C VAL A 44 -8.55 4.95 -16.73
N GLN A 45 -8.97 4.16 -17.72
CA GLN A 45 -8.20 3.13 -18.45
C GLN A 45 -7.77 1.94 -17.59
N LEU A 46 -8.41 1.69 -16.46
CA LEU A 46 -8.21 0.50 -15.63
C LEU A 46 -8.88 -0.73 -16.25
N ASP A 47 -8.08 -1.71 -16.63
CA ASP A 47 -8.55 -3.08 -16.81
C ASP A 47 -8.71 -3.73 -15.42
N LYS A 48 -9.97 -4.01 -15.05
CA LYS A 48 -10.28 -4.62 -13.75
C LYS A 48 -9.94 -6.11 -13.67
N ASN A 49 -9.64 -6.74 -14.81
CA ASN A 49 -9.31 -8.16 -14.85
C ASN A 49 -7.88 -8.35 -14.35
N VAL A 50 -7.73 -9.00 -13.19
CA VAL A 50 -6.40 -9.36 -12.67
C VAL A 50 -5.90 -10.58 -13.43
N ASN A 51 -4.82 -10.41 -14.18
CA ASN A 51 -4.19 -11.49 -14.94
C ASN A 51 -3.39 -12.40 -14.01
N SER A 52 -3.75 -13.68 -13.93
CA SER A 52 -3.00 -14.68 -13.14
C SER A 52 -1.70 -15.16 -13.79
N SER A 53 -1.51 -14.84 -15.08
CA SER A 53 -0.27 -15.09 -15.82
C SER A 53 0.50 -13.79 -15.99
N ILE A 54 1.73 -13.77 -15.48
CA ILE A 54 2.67 -12.67 -15.72
C ILE A 54 3.26 -12.87 -17.14
N PRO A 55 3.47 -11.80 -17.94
CA PRO A 55 4.10 -11.92 -19.25
C PRO A 55 5.59 -12.25 -19.15
N SER A 56 6.10 -13.16 -19.98
CA SER A 56 7.51 -13.60 -19.99
C SER A 56 8.48 -12.61 -20.66
N HIS A 57 8.35 -11.32 -20.35
CA HIS A 57 9.14 -10.22 -20.91
C HIS A 57 9.96 -9.53 -19.80
N GLU A 58 11.16 -9.06 -20.10
CA GLU A 58 12.15 -8.52 -19.13
C GLU A 58 11.57 -7.46 -18.16
N ASN A 59 10.76 -6.51 -18.65
CA ASN A 59 10.05 -5.52 -17.83
C ASN A 59 9.17 -6.13 -16.70
N PHE A 60 8.75 -7.38 -16.81
CA PHE A 60 7.95 -8.11 -15.82
C PHE A 60 8.77 -9.08 -14.97
N GLN A 61 10.07 -9.22 -15.22
CA GLN A 61 10.98 -10.03 -14.41
C GLN A 61 10.89 -9.70 -12.91
N PRO A 62 10.75 -8.42 -12.47
CA PRO A 62 10.54 -8.11 -11.05
C PRO A 62 9.31 -8.80 -10.43
N LEU A 63 8.23 -9.03 -11.19
CA LEU A 63 7.05 -9.72 -10.68
C LEU A 63 7.27 -11.23 -10.55
N GLU A 64 7.95 -11.85 -11.51
CA GLU A 64 8.35 -13.25 -11.42
C GLU A 64 9.37 -13.45 -10.29
N ASP A 65 10.31 -12.52 -10.09
CA ASP A 65 11.27 -12.56 -9.00
C ASP A 65 10.57 -12.46 -7.64
N LEU A 66 9.57 -11.58 -7.46
CA LEU A 66 8.75 -11.53 -6.24
C LEU A 66 7.98 -12.85 -6.01
N LYS A 67 7.38 -13.40 -7.06
CA LYS A 67 6.63 -14.66 -7.00
C LYS A 67 7.52 -15.84 -6.64
N ASN A 68 8.72 -15.90 -7.22
CA ASN A 68 9.74 -16.88 -6.91
C ASN A 68 10.28 -16.70 -5.47
N LEU A 69 10.59 -15.46 -5.05
CA LEU A 69 11.04 -15.13 -3.70
C LEU A 69 10.03 -15.57 -2.62
N SER A 70 8.73 -15.45 -2.89
CA SER A 70 7.67 -15.94 -1.99
C SER A 70 7.74 -17.45 -1.72
N ASN A 71 8.41 -18.21 -2.59
CA ASN A 71 8.59 -19.66 -2.50
C ASN A 71 10.03 -20.07 -2.13
N GLN A 72 10.86 -19.12 -1.67
CA GLN A 72 12.25 -19.35 -1.28
C GLN A 72 12.44 -19.03 0.21
N PHE A 73 12.84 -20.03 0.98
CA PHE A 73 12.96 -19.94 2.43
C PHE A 73 14.40 -20.20 2.88
N PRO A 74 14.90 -19.52 3.92
CA PRO A 74 16.18 -19.86 4.54
C PRO A 74 16.26 -21.34 4.93
N ALA A 75 17.33 -22.04 4.52
CA ALA A 75 17.49 -23.48 4.78
C ALA A 75 17.36 -23.88 6.26
N TRP A 76 17.74 -22.99 7.18
CA TRP A 76 17.63 -23.21 8.62
C TRP A 76 16.19 -23.30 9.15
N LEU A 77 15.17 -22.91 8.38
CA LEU A 77 13.77 -23.05 8.75
C LEU A 77 13.26 -24.49 8.65
N GLY A 78 13.79 -25.27 7.71
CA GLY A 78 13.46 -26.70 7.55
C GLY A 78 14.30 -27.64 8.43
N ASP A 79 15.33 -27.11 9.11
CA ASP A 79 16.21 -27.89 9.98
C ASP A 79 15.63 -28.08 11.39
N ASN A 80 15.28 -29.33 11.71
CA ASN A 80 14.80 -29.77 13.03
C ASN A 80 15.76 -29.48 14.19
N HIS A 81 17.05 -29.26 13.91
CA HIS A 81 18.09 -28.98 14.90
C HIS A 81 18.57 -27.52 14.89
N SER A 82 17.92 -26.65 14.12
CA SER A 82 18.28 -25.23 14.01
C SER A 82 18.13 -24.51 15.34
N SER A 83 19.26 -24.06 15.90
CA SER A 83 19.33 -23.31 17.15
C SER A 83 18.65 -21.94 17.08
N LYS A 84 18.26 -21.46 15.89
CA LYS A 84 17.49 -20.21 15.73
C LYS A 84 16.14 -20.28 16.43
N PHE A 85 15.50 -21.45 16.45
CA PHE A 85 14.19 -21.62 17.08
C PHE A 85 14.21 -21.48 18.62
N GLN A 86 15.36 -21.59 19.28
CA GLN A 86 15.45 -21.46 20.75
C GLN A 86 15.15 -20.04 21.26
N TYR A 87 15.12 -19.06 20.36
CA TYR A 87 14.85 -17.65 20.63
C TYR A 87 13.42 -17.22 20.28
N ILE A 88 12.60 -18.12 19.72
CA ILE A 88 11.18 -17.83 19.44
C ILE A 88 10.40 -17.80 20.75
N LEU A 89 9.45 -16.86 20.85
CA LEU A 89 8.58 -16.74 22.02
C LEU A 89 7.81 -18.06 22.23
N PRO A 90 7.78 -18.64 23.45
CA PRO A 90 7.14 -19.93 23.70
C PRO A 90 5.68 -20.02 23.25
N SER A 91 5.00 -18.87 23.20
CA SER A 91 3.61 -18.74 22.78
C SER A 91 3.36 -18.93 21.28
N CYS A 92 4.41 -19.02 20.45
CA CYS A 92 4.33 -19.24 19.00
C CYS A 92 5.12 -20.50 18.56
N ASN A 93 5.47 -21.38 19.51
CA ASN A 93 6.27 -22.59 19.25
C ASN A 93 5.52 -23.63 18.40
N ASP A 94 4.21 -23.70 18.53
CA ASP A 94 3.29 -24.49 17.72
C ASP A 94 3.37 -24.07 16.24
N ILE A 95 3.10 -22.79 15.96
CA ILE A 95 3.19 -22.18 14.63
C ILE A 95 4.61 -22.35 14.04
N ALA A 96 5.65 -22.13 14.85
CA ALA A 96 7.04 -22.31 14.41
C ALA A 96 7.43 -23.78 14.15
N THR A 97 6.75 -24.74 14.78
CA THR A 97 6.91 -26.18 14.53
C THR A 97 6.16 -26.61 13.27
N GLU A 98 5.01 -25.99 12.99
CA GLU A 98 4.24 -26.21 11.77
C GLU A 98 5.04 -25.79 10.52
N ILE A 99 5.55 -24.56 10.47
CA ILE A 99 6.45 -24.07 9.40
C ILE A 99 7.62 -25.06 9.18
N ARG A 100 8.26 -25.50 10.26
CA ARG A 100 9.41 -26.40 10.19
C ARG A 100 9.04 -27.77 9.62
N THR A 101 7.91 -28.33 10.07
CA THR A 101 7.41 -29.64 9.63
C THR A 101 7.07 -29.62 8.14
N GLU A 102 6.43 -28.54 7.67
CA GLU A 102 6.07 -28.38 6.26
C GLU A 102 7.31 -28.16 5.37
N LEU A 103 8.20 -27.24 5.76
CA LEU A 103 9.40 -26.91 4.98
C LEU A 103 10.45 -28.03 4.97
N ALA A 104 10.51 -28.87 6.00
CA ALA A 104 11.32 -30.10 5.98
C ALA A 104 10.91 -31.08 4.86
N GLY A 105 9.65 -31.03 4.41
CA GLY A 105 9.16 -31.78 3.25
C GLY A 105 9.44 -31.13 1.89
N LYS A 106 9.94 -29.89 1.85
CA LYS A 106 10.09 -29.06 0.63
C LYS A 106 11.55 -28.59 0.41
N PRO A 107 12.55 -29.49 0.31
CA PRO A 107 13.96 -29.11 0.24
C PRO A 107 14.33 -28.24 -0.97
N THR A 108 13.57 -28.29 -2.07
CA THR A 108 13.77 -27.44 -3.25
C THR A 108 13.38 -25.98 -3.05
N ALA A 109 12.57 -25.68 -2.02
CA ALA A 109 12.20 -24.33 -1.62
C ALA A 109 13.23 -23.72 -0.64
N LEU A 110 14.20 -24.51 -0.16
CA LEU A 110 15.21 -24.06 0.80
C LEU A 110 16.43 -23.50 0.08
N GLN A 111 16.79 -22.26 0.40
CA GLN A 111 17.98 -21.57 -0.12
C GLN A 111 18.77 -20.93 1.02
N ASN A 112 20.09 -20.80 0.87
CA ASN A 112 20.94 -20.18 1.90
C ASN A 112 20.99 -18.65 1.79
N ASP A 113 20.69 -18.11 0.60
CA ASP A 113 20.90 -16.69 0.28
C ASP A 113 19.73 -15.80 0.69
N VAL A 114 18.59 -16.39 1.08
CA VAL A 114 17.44 -15.66 1.64
C VAL A 114 17.74 -15.23 3.08
N ASN A 115 18.21 -14.00 3.24
CA ASN A 115 18.50 -13.41 4.55
C ASN A 115 17.23 -13.04 5.33
N LEU A 116 16.60 -14.00 6.03
CA LEU A 116 15.52 -13.72 6.97
C LEU A 116 16.07 -13.49 8.39
N HIS A 117 15.87 -12.29 8.93
CA HIS A 117 16.22 -11.98 10.31
C HIS A 117 15.25 -12.64 11.30
N LEU A 118 15.76 -13.02 12.48
CA LEU A 118 14.96 -13.67 13.52
C LEU A 118 13.81 -12.77 14.02
N GLY A 119 14.03 -11.45 14.11
CA GLY A 119 12.99 -10.49 14.47
C GLY A 119 11.83 -10.48 13.46
N SER A 120 12.14 -10.55 12.16
CA SER A 120 11.16 -10.70 11.08
C SER A 120 10.35 -11.98 11.21
N LEU A 121 10.99 -13.13 11.48
CA LEU A 121 10.26 -14.37 11.74
C LEU A 121 9.32 -14.22 12.95
N GLN A 122 9.76 -13.59 14.04
CA GLN A 122 8.92 -13.38 15.21
C GLN A 122 7.73 -12.45 14.91
N ALA A 123 7.89 -11.44 14.05
CA ALA A 123 6.80 -10.60 13.57
C ALA A 123 5.76 -11.40 12.77
N VAL A 124 6.20 -12.25 11.83
CA VAL A 124 5.34 -13.17 11.06
C VAL A 124 4.57 -14.12 11.98
N LEU A 125 5.27 -14.77 12.93
CA LEU A 125 4.65 -15.69 13.88
C LEU A 125 3.60 -15.00 14.76
N ASN A 126 3.85 -13.75 15.18
CA ASN A 126 2.88 -12.96 15.96
C ASN A 126 1.66 -12.57 15.12
N ALA A 127 1.89 -12.11 13.88
CA ALA A 127 0.83 -11.76 12.94
C ALA A 127 -0.08 -12.96 12.62
N CYS A 128 0.53 -14.14 12.41
CA CYS A 128 -0.17 -15.39 12.16
C CYS A 128 -1.00 -15.83 13.37
N ARG A 129 -0.38 -15.85 14.55
CA ARG A 129 -1.06 -16.20 15.81
C ARG A 129 -2.26 -15.32 16.10
N HIS A 130 -2.14 -14.01 15.88
CA HIS A 130 -3.25 -13.07 16.06
C HIS A 130 -4.42 -13.41 15.13
N MET A 131 -4.16 -13.69 13.85
CA MET A 131 -5.21 -14.07 12.89
C MET A 131 -5.87 -15.42 13.24
N GLN A 132 -5.10 -16.41 13.70
CA GLN A 132 -5.66 -17.67 14.21
C GLN A 132 -6.57 -17.44 15.44
N LEU A 133 -6.15 -16.59 16.39
CA LEU A 133 -6.96 -16.25 17.57
C LEU A 133 -8.24 -15.50 17.21
N LEU A 134 -8.21 -14.59 16.22
CA LEU A 134 -9.40 -13.92 15.70
C LEU A 134 -10.42 -14.91 15.12
N GLY A 135 -9.94 -15.95 14.42
CA GLY A 135 -10.80 -17.03 13.89
C GLY A 135 -11.51 -17.85 14.97
N HIS A 136 -11.00 -17.86 16.21
CA HIS A 136 -11.60 -18.55 17.34
C HIS A 136 -12.48 -17.66 18.23
N HIS A 137 -12.59 -16.36 17.96
CA HIS A 137 -13.41 -15.46 18.77
C HIS A 137 -14.90 -15.59 18.47
N SER A 138 -15.73 -15.68 19.52
CA SER A 138 -17.20 -15.72 19.44
C SER A 138 -17.84 -14.40 19.00
N ARG A 139 -17.05 -13.31 18.95
CA ARG A 139 -17.45 -12.01 18.42
C ARG A 139 -16.80 -11.84 17.05
N ARG A 140 -17.57 -11.43 16.04
CA ARG A 140 -17.04 -11.05 14.73
C ARG A 140 -15.96 -9.97 14.89
N PRO A 141 -14.72 -10.20 14.42
CA PRO A 141 -13.68 -9.17 14.41
C PRO A 141 -14.13 -7.88 13.70
N THR A 142 -13.55 -6.76 14.12
CA THR A 142 -13.64 -5.50 13.40
C THR A 142 -12.59 -5.45 12.28
N GLU A 143 -12.72 -4.48 11.38
CA GLU A 143 -11.70 -4.22 10.36
C GLU A 143 -10.35 -3.82 10.96
N ALA A 144 -10.36 -3.11 12.11
CA ALA A 144 -9.15 -2.75 12.84
C ALA A 144 -8.46 -3.98 13.46
N ASP A 145 -9.23 -4.93 13.99
CA ASP A 145 -8.67 -6.17 14.55
C ASP A 145 -7.96 -6.99 13.47
N ARG A 146 -8.58 -7.12 12.28
CA ARG A 146 -8.01 -7.88 11.14
C ARG A 146 -6.79 -7.19 10.52
N ARG A 147 -6.81 -5.86 10.34
CA ARG A 147 -5.68 -5.15 9.74
C ARG A 147 -4.43 -5.17 10.62
N HIS A 148 -4.60 -5.22 11.94
CA HIS A 148 -3.51 -5.03 12.91
C HIS A 148 -2.28 -5.89 12.61
N SER A 149 -2.48 -7.17 12.27
CA SER A 149 -1.38 -8.07 11.87
C SER A 149 -0.63 -7.56 10.65
N LEU A 150 -1.33 -7.17 9.58
CA LEU A 150 -0.71 -6.76 8.32
C LEU A 150 -0.09 -5.35 8.42
N ASP A 151 -0.77 -4.40 9.10
CA ASP A 151 -0.22 -3.08 9.42
C ASP A 151 1.10 -3.23 10.22
N ALA A 152 1.15 -4.14 11.19
CA ALA A 152 2.36 -4.42 11.96
C ALA A 152 3.49 -5.04 11.10
N LEU A 153 3.17 -5.90 10.13
CA LEU A 153 4.17 -6.42 9.19
C LEU A 153 4.72 -5.32 8.26
N PHE A 154 3.87 -4.43 7.74
CA PHE A 154 4.32 -3.29 6.92
C PHE A 154 5.21 -2.33 7.71
N THR A 155 4.82 -1.97 8.92
CA THR A 155 5.65 -1.15 9.83
C THR A 155 6.98 -1.85 10.11
N HIS A 156 6.97 -3.14 10.48
CA HIS A 156 8.19 -3.91 10.73
C HIS A 156 9.13 -3.88 9.53
N ILE A 157 8.64 -4.12 8.31
CA ILE A 157 9.46 -4.12 7.09
C ILE A 157 10.08 -2.73 6.87
N CYS A 158 9.30 -1.65 6.98
CA CYS A 158 9.82 -0.30 6.80
C CYS A 158 10.86 0.07 7.88
N GLU A 159 10.65 -0.34 9.13
CA GLU A 159 11.57 -0.05 10.24
C GLU A 159 12.84 -0.92 10.20
N SER A 160 12.75 -2.20 9.81
CA SER A 160 13.91 -3.11 9.84
C SER A 160 14.80 -3.04 8.60
N ASP A 161 14.23 -2.74 7.43
CA ASP A 161 14.92 -2.95 6.14
C ASP A 161 15.35 -1.65 5.46
N ASN A 162 15.02 -0.48 6.00
CA ASN A 162 15.48 0.82 5.45
C ASN A 162 17.01 1.03 5.51
N GLY A 163 17.73 0.28 6.36
CA GLY A 163 19.20 0.23 6.40
C GLY A 163 19.88 1.57 6.77
N ASP A 164 21.21 1.61 6.62
CA ASP A 164 22.03 2.78 6.99
C ASP A 164 21.85 3.99 6.05
N ASN A 165 21.21 3.80 4.89
CA ASN A 165 21.02 4.85 3.88
C ASN A 165 19.80 5.77 4.14
N GLY A 166 19.04 5.53 5.21
CA GLY A 166 17.96 6.39 5.69
C GLY A 166 16.54 5.89 5.41
N GLU A 167 15.55 6.53 6.04
CA GLU A 167 14.13 6.18 5.98
C GLU A 167 13.48 6.49 4.60
N LEU A 168 13.89 5.78 3.55
CA LEU A 168 13.37 6.00 2.21
C LEU A 168 11.92 5.53 2.07
N VAL A 169 11.62 4.31 2.52
CA VAL A 169 10.28 3.73 2.41
C VAL A 169 9.56 3.88 3.74
N LYS A 170 8.36 4.46 3.70
CA LYS A 170 7.53 4.71 4.88
C LYS A 170 6.16 4.08 4.71
N TYR A 171 5.56 3.70 5.83
CA TYR A 171 4.20 3.16 5.88
C TYR A 171 3.28 4.11 6.65
N SER A 172 2.03 4.23 6.23
CA SER A 172 1.01 5.02 6.93
C SER A 172 -0.40 4.47 6.70
N CYS A 173 -1.14 4.31 7.79
CA CYS A 173 -2.53 3.84 7.77
C CYS A 173 -3.50 4.94 7.33
N GLU A 174 -4.67 4.54 6.83
CA GLU A 174 -5.88 5.38 6.69
C GLU A 174 -5.72 6.64 5.81
N GLN A 175 -4.85 6.58 4.81
CA GLN A 175 -4.51 7.71 3.94
C GLN A 175 -5.59 7.96 2.89
N GLU A 176 -5.92 9.23 2.67
CA GLU A 176 -6.75 9.65 1.54
C GLU A 176 -5.87 9.85 0.30
N LEU A 177 -6.24 9.23 -0.83
CA LEU A 177 -5.54 9.36 -2.10
C LEU A 177 -6.45 10.03 -3.14
N LYS A 178 -5.91 11.01 -3.86
CA LYS A 178 -6.50 11.69 -5.02
C LYS A 178 -6.85 10.65 -6.09
N LEU A 179 -7.94 10.84 -6.81
CA LEU A 179 -8.30 10.02 -7.97
C LEU A 179 -8.26 10.84 -9.27
N PRO A 180 -8.05 10.19 -10.43
CA PRO A 180 -8.25 10.83 -11.72
C PRO A 180 -9.70 11.31 -11.89
N GLN A 181 -9.85 12.43 -12.59
CA GLN A 181 -11.15 13.05 -12.83
C GLN A 181 -11.88 12.30 -13.95
N ALA A 182 -12.81 11.43 -13.58
CA ALA A 182 -13.73 10.75 -14.50
C ALA A 182 -15.14 11.32 -14.31
N GLN A 183 -15.55 12.27 -15.17
CA GLN A 183 -16.89 12.83 -15.13
C GLN A 183 -17.88 11.92 -15.87
N PHE A 184 -18.74 11.22 -15.14
CA PHE A 184 -19.84 10.46 -15.74
C PHE A 184 -21.07 10.37 -14.83
N GLY A 185 -22.25 10.58 -15.43
CA GLY A 185 -23.52 10.58 -14.71
C GLY A 185 -23.54 11.60 -13.56
N LYS A 186 -23.79 11.09 -12.35
CA LYS A 186 -23.89 11.85 -11.09
C LYS A 186 -22.75 11.55 -10.10
N CYS A 187 -21.79 10.72 -10.47
CA CYS A 187 -20.65 10.40 -9.62
C CYS A 187 -19.63 11.53 -9.62
N ASN A 188 -19.10 11.88 -8.44
CA ASN A 188 -17.99 12.81 -8.28
C ASN A 188 -17.04 12.33 -7.17
N VAL A 189 -16.57 11.09 -7.29
CA VAL A 189 -15.60 10.50 -6.36
C VAL A 189 -14.20 10.94 -6.77
N THR A 190 -13.68 11.97 -6.09
CA THR A 190 -12.39 12.63 -6.37
C THR A 190 -11.23 12.12 -5.52
N LYS A 191 -11.53 11.28 -4.53
CA LYS A 191 -10.56 10.63 -3.65
C LYS A 191 -11.08 9.26 -3.17
N THR A 192 -10.15 8.37 -2.85
CA THR A 192 -10.40 7.14 -2.11
C THR A 192 -9.67 7.20 -0.77
N LYS A 193 -9.97 6.28 0.15
CA LYS A 193 -9.23 6.09 1.39
C LYS A 193 -8.64 4.67 1.37
N ALA A 194 -7.34 4.54 1.54
CA ALA A 194 -6.66 3.25 1.63
C ALA A 194 -6.49 2.86 3.10
N GLY A 195 -6.69 1.58 3.42
CA GLY A 195 -6.43 1.03 4.76
C GLY A 195 -5.00 1.26 5.24
N GLY A 196 -4.02 1.06 4.35
CA GLY A 196 -2.62 1.44 4.52
C GLY A 196 -1.94 1.78 3.20
N VAL A 197 -0.86 2.56 3.27
CA VAL A 197 -0.05 2.96 2.11
C VAL A 197 1.43 2.89 2.48
N MET A 198 2.20 2.14 1.70
CA MET A 198 3.65 2.19 1.67
C MET A 198 4.09 3.13 0.54
N TYR A 199 5.00 4.05 0.83
CA TYR A 199 5.42 5.10 -0.08
C TYR A 199 6.89 5.48 0.08
N LEU A 200 7.48 6.00 -0.99
CA LEU A 200 8.82 6.58 -1.01
C LEU A 200 8.74 8.03 -0.54
N ASP A 201 9.47 8.39 0.51
CA ASP A 201 9.64 9.77 0.96
C ASP A 201 10.91 10.34 0.33
N VAL A 202 10.74 11.16 -0.72
CA VAL A 202 11.83 11.64 -1.58
C VAL A 202 12.11 13.13 -1.26
N PRO A 203 12.97 13.43 -0.27
CA PRO A 203 13.38 14.80 0.04
C PRO A 203 14.21 15.39 -1.10
N ASP A 204 14.17 16.72 -1.17
CA ASP A 204 14.97 17.57 -2.08
C ASP A 204 14.86 17.24 -3.58
N PHE A 205 13.80 16.55 -4.00
CA PHE A 205 13.60 16.21 -5.40
C PHE A 205 13.32 17.46 -6.26
N ALA A 206 14.35 17.95 -6.95
CA ALA A 206 14.32 19.22 -7.67
C ALA A 206 13.15 19.40 -8.67
N PRO A 207 12.70 18.39 -9.45
CA PRO A 207 11.49 18.51 -10.26
C PRO A 207 10.24 18.85 -9.45
N TYR A 208 10.09 18.25 -8.26
CA TYR A 208 8.92 18.46 -7.40
C TYR A 208 8.90 19.85 -6.77
N GLN A 209 10.07 20.42 -6.43
CA GLN A 209 10.14 21.78 -5.89
C GLN A 209 9.72 22.86 -6.91
N GLN A 210 9.63 22.53 -8.20
CA GLN A 210 9.02 23.41 -9.19
C GLN A 210 7.51 23.53 -8.90
N SER A 211 7.01 24.75 -8.70
CA SER A 211 5.62 25.02 -8.28
C SER A 211 4.53 24.49 -9.22
N ARG A 212 4.89 24.14 -10.47
CA ARG A 212 4.01 23.49 -11.45
C ARG A 212 3.87 21.98 -11.23
N MET A 213 4.84 21.33 -10.58
CA MET A 213 4.91 19.88 -10.40
C MET A 213 4.23 19.39 -9.11
N LYS A 214 4.24 20.16 -8.02
CA LYS A 214 3.70 19.69 -6.72
C LYS A 214 2.28 19.12 -6.81
N ALA A 215 1.31 19.89 -7.27
CA ALA A 215 -0.10 19.47 -7.36
C ALA A 215 -0.37 18.27 -8.31
N PRO A 216 0.24 18.17 -9.50
CA PRO A 216 0.06 16.99 -10.36
C PRO A 216 0.89 15.77 -9.91
N ALA A 217 2.04 15.93 -9.27
CA ALA A 217 2.85 14.81 -8.78
C ALA A 217 2.43 14.30 -7.40
N THR A 218 1.48 14.95 -6.72
CA THR A 218 1.01 14.52 -5.39
C THR A 218 -0.20 13.58 -5.52
N ALA A 219 -0.05 12.35 -5.05
CA ALA A 219 -1.15 11.39 -4.91
C ALA A 219 -1.94 11.55 -3.59
N PHE A 220 -1.28 11.95 -2.51
CA PHE A 220 -1.91 12.08 -1.20
C PHE A 220 -2.84 13.30 -1.11
N TYR A 221 -4.05 13.10 -0.58
CA TYR A 221 -5.01 14.18 -0.37
C TYR A 221 -4.77 14.83 1.00
N HIS A 222 -4.04 15.95 0.99
CA HIS A 222 -3.71 16.72 2.17
C HIS A 222 -4.30 18.14 2.11
N LYS A 223 -4.52 18.77 3.26
CA LYS A 223 -5.03 20.16 3.36
C LYS A 223 -3.99 21.22 2.95
N GLY A 224 -2.77 20.81 2.62
CA GLY A 224 -1.68 21.61 2.09
C GLY A 224 -0.76 20.75 1.22
N LEU A 225 0.19 21.36 0.54
CA LEU A 225 1.24 20.64 -0.17
C LEU A 225 2.37 20.31 0.81
N VAL A 226 2.86 19.07 0.77
CA VAL A 226 4.08 18.65 1.47
C VAL A 226 5.32 19.14 0.70
N ASP A 227 6.43 19.28 1.40
CA ASP A 227 7.69 19.69 0.76
C ASP A 227 8.46 18.54 0.12
N ASN A 228 8.39 17.34 0.70
CA ASN A 228 8.93 16.12 0.09
C ASN A 228 7.98 15.57 -0.98
N LEU A 229 8.53 14.91 -1.99
CA LEU A 229 7.72 14.11 -2.92
C LEU A 229 7.43 12.75 -2.27
N GLN A 230 6.16 12.46 -1.99
CA GLN A 230 5.72 11.16 -1.48
C GLN A 230 5.17 10.32 -2.65
N VAL A 231 5.86 9.24 -3.03
CA VAL A 231 5.47 8.39 -4.18
C VAL A 231 4.85 7.09 -3.70
N VAL A 232 3.59 6.82 -4.06
CA VAL A 232 2.88 5.60 -3.68
C VAL A 232 3.55 4.39 -4.31
N ASP A 233 3.85 3.39 -3.48
CA ASP A 233 4.57 2.17 -3.88
C ASP A 233 3.69 0.93 -3.73
N CYS A 234 3.09 0.76 -2.55
CA CYS A 234 2.09 -0.28 -2.28
C CYS A 234 0.90 0.29 -1.51
N VAL A 235 -0.30 -0.20 -1.81
CA VAL A 235 -1.53 0.12 -1.06
C VAL A 235 -2.10 -1.16 -0.44
N ALA A 236 -2.61 -1.08 0.78
CA ALA A 236 -3.27 -2.18 1.47
C ALA A 236 -4.73 -1.80 1.72
N GLU A 237 -5.67 -2.66 1.31
CA GLU A 237 -7.09 -2.40 1.48
C GLU A 237 -7.78 -3.55 2.21
N PHE A 238 -8.47 -3.19 3.29
CA PHE A 238 -9.19 -4.11 4.17
C PHE A 238 -10.68 -3.80 4.14
N LYS A 239 -11.49 -4.84 4.29
CA LYS A 239 -12.94 -4.72 4.46
C LYS A 239 -13.41 -5.74 5.49
N ARG A 240 -14.50 -5.40 6.17
CA ARG A 240 -15.05 -6.24 7.24
C ARG A 240 -15.80 -7.46 6.71
N GLU A 241 -16.67 -7.26 5.73
CA GLU A 241 -17.61 -8.30 5.26
C GLU A 241 -17.74 -8.35 3.72
N ASP A 242 -17.10 -7.43 3.00
CA ASP A 242 -17.14 -7.30 1.52
C ASP A 242 -15.74 -7.49 0.91
N ASP A 243 -15.67 -7.70 -0.41
CA ASP A 243 -14.41 -7.70 -1.16
C ASP A 243 -13.80 -6.28 -1.23
N GLY A 244 -12.57 -6.13 -0.71
CA GLY A 244 -11.83 -4.86 -0.73
C GLY A 244 -11.24 -4.51 -2.10
N SER A 245 -11.21 -5.45 -3.05
CA SER A 245 -10.44 -5.36 -4.29
C SER A 245 -10.75 -4.09 -5.09
N ASN A 246 -12.03 -3.76 -5.31
CA ASN A 246 -12.39 -2.55 -6.07
C ASN A 246 -11.85 -1.26 -5.43
N GLN A 247 -11.88 -1.12 -4.10
CA GLN A 247 -11.39 0.08 -3.42
C GLN A 247 -9.86 0.14 -3.40
N GLY A 248 -9.19 -1.00 -3.27
CA GLY A 248 -7.74 -1.09 -3.41
C GLY A 248 -7.26 -0.79 -4.83
N MET A 249 -7.96 -1.28 -5.86
CA MET A 249 -7.71 -0.89 -7.25
C MET A 249 -7.85 0.62 -7.47
N MET A 250 -8.84 1.28 -6.85
CA MET A 250 -8.93 2.76 -6.90
C MET A 250 -7.69 3.43 -6.31
N ALA A 251 -7.14 2.89 -5.21
CA ALA A 251 -5.94 3.40 -4.56
C ALA A 251 -4.67 3.13 -5.41
N MET A 252 -4.57 1.98 -6.07
CA MET A 252 -3.49 1.67 -7.02
C MET A 252 -3.51 2.63 -8.21
N VAL A 253 -4.68 2.94 -8.77
CA VAL A 253 -4.85 3.94 -9.84
C VAL A 253 -4.27 5.29 -9.43
N SER A 254 -4.40 5.71 -8.17
CA SER A 254 -3.77 6.95 -7.68
C SER A 254 -2.24 6.93 -7.82
N GLY A 255 -1.60 5.84 -7.41
CA GLY A 255 -0.15 5.67 -7.56
C GLY A 255 0.27 5.61 -9.03
N LEU A 256 -0.48 4.90 -9.88
CA LEU A 256 -0.16 4.74 -11.30
C LEU A 256 -0.27 6.06 -12.07
N TYR A 257 -1.28 6.89 -11.81
CA TYR A 257 -1.37 8.22 -12.38
C TYR A 257 -0.22 9.14 -11.91
N GLN A 258 0.21 8.99 -10.65
CA GLN A 258 1.40 9.68 -10.14
C GLN A 258 2.69 9.23 -10.86
N ARG A 259 2.92 7.92 -11.03
CA ARG A 259 4.09 7.39 -11.78
C ARG A 259 4.08 7.88 -13.24
N ALA A 260 2.93 7.94 -13.90
CA ALA A 260 2.79 8.50 -15.24
C ALA A 260 3.14 10.01 -15.30
N VAL A 261 2.69 10.82 -14.34
CA VAL A 261 3.08 12.24 -14.24
C VAL A 261 4.59 12.38 -14.02
N LEU A 262 5.19 11.53 -13.18
CA LEU A 262 6.63 11.48 -12.92
C LEU A 262 7.45 10.90 -14.10
N GLN A 263 6.81 10.49 -15.21
CA GLN A 263 7.43 9.91 -16.40
C GLN A 263 8.08 8.53 -16.15
N MET A 264 7.56 7.77 -15.19
CA MET A 264 8.00 6.41 -14.84
C MET A 264 6.88 5.36 -15.09
N PRO A 265 6.26 5.29 -16.29
CA PRO A 265 5.11 4.42 -16.54
C PRO A 265 5.44 2.92 -16.47
N GLY A 266 6.73 2.54 -16.55
CA GLY A 266 7.20 1.17 -16.43
C GLY A 266 7.38 0.66 -14.99
N GLN A 267 7.23 1.52 -13.98
CA GLN A 267 7.28 1.11 -12.58
C GLN A 267 5.92 0.55 -12.13
N PHE A 268 5.96 -0.52 -11.34
CA PHE A 268 4.75 -1.11 -10.77
C PHE A 268 4.24 -0.29 -9.58
N VAL A 269 2.93 -0.37 -9.33
CA VAL A 269 2.32 -0.02 -8.05
C VAL A 269 1.60 -1.25 -7.54
N PHE A 270 1.88 -1.61 -6.29
CA PHE A 270 1.39 -2.85 -5.70
C PHE A 270 0.12 -2.63 -4.88
N GLY A 271 -0.69 -3.68 -4.76
CA GLY A 271 -1.92 -3.71 -3.98
C GLY A 271 -2.00 -4.99 -3.18
N VAL A 272 -2.22 -4.88 -1.87
CA VAL A 272 -2.57 -6.01 -0.99
C VAL A 272 -4.06 -5.92 -0.71
N LEU A 273 -4.81 -6.76 -1.41
CA LEU A 273 -6.27 -6.72 -1.47
C LEU A 273 -6.84 -7.83 -0.57
N HIS A 274 -7.52 -7.44 0.50
CA HIS A 274 -8.21 -8.38 1.37
C HIS A 274 -9.37 -9.06 0.64
N SER A 275 -9.34 -10.39 0.62
CA SER A 275 -10.30 -11.29 -0.02
C SER A 275 -10.84 -12.26 1.04
N GLU A 276 -12.16 -12.43 1.11
CA GLU A 276 -12.82 -13.31 2.08
C GLU A 276 -12.54 -12.91 3.54
N GLU A 277 -12.27 -13.84 4.47
CA GLU A 277 -12.03 -13.50 5.89
C GLU A 277 -10.57 -13.39 6.31
N VAL A 278 -9.66 -14.10 5.63
CA VAL A 278 -8.24 -14.27 6.04
C VAL A 278 -7.23 -14.20 4.89
N PHE A 279 -7.68 -14.12 3.63
CA PHE A 279 -6.81 -14.15 2.46
C PHE A 279 -6.46 -12.74 1.96
N PHE A 280 -5.24 -12.61 1.45
CA PHE A 280 -4.69 -11.39 0.89
C PHE A 280 -4.13 -11.68 -0.50
N LYS A 281 -4.71 -11.05 -1.52
CA LYS A 281 -4.19 -11.11 -2.89
C LYS A 281 -3.18 -9.99 -3.07
N VAL A 282 -1.96 -10.33 -3.47
CA VAL A 282 -0.94 -9.36 -3.84
C VAL A 282 -0.97 -9.18 -5.36
N VAL A 283 -1.28 -7.97 -5.79
CA VAL A 283 -1.47 -7.59 -7.20
C VAL A 283 -0.49 -6.47 -7.54
N ALA A 284 0.09 -6.53 -8.74
CA ALA A 284 0.86 -5.42 -9.32
C ALA A 284 0.08 -4.77 -10.46
N GLY A 285 0.04 -3.43 -10.48
CA GLY A 285 -0.49 -2.64 -11.59
C GLY A 285 0.63 -1.93 -12.35
N ILE A 286 0.45 -1.73 -13.66
CA ILE A 286 1.39 -1.02 -14.55
C ILE A 286 0.65 -0.36 -15.72
N TRP A 287 1.24 0.68 -16.32
CA TRP A 287 0.75 1.24 -17.58
C TRP A 287 1.29 0.46 -18.79
N GLN A 288 0.39 -0.09 -19.60
CA GLN A 288 0.69 -0.80 -20.85
C GLN A 288 -0.34 -0.39 -21.92
N GLU A 289 0.12 0.00 -23.13
CA GLU A 289 -0.75 0.31 -24.28
C GLU A 289 -1.89 1.34 -24.00
N ASN A 290 -1.61 2.41 -23.23
CA ASN A 290 -2.60 3.38 -22.72
C ASN A 290 -3.60 2.86 -21.67
N LYS A 291 -3.42 1.64 -21.16
CA LYS A 291 -4.26 0.96 -20.17
C LYS A 291 -3.48 0.74 -18.88
N ILE A 292 -4.15 0.70 -17.74
CA ILE A 292 -3.62 0.08 -16.53
C ILE A 292 -3.98 -1.40 -16.60
N GLN A 293 -2.96 -2.25 -16.58
CA GLN A 293 -3.10 -3.71 -16.49
C GLN A 293 -2.73 -4.18 -15.08
N LEU A 294 -3.42 -5.21 -14.59
CA LEU A 294 -3.23 -5.80 -13.27
C LEU A 294 -2.74 -7.26 -13.39
N TYR A 295 -1.81 -7.65 -12.52
CA TYR A 295 -1.21 -9.00 -12.49
C TYR A 295 -1.19 -9.55 -11.06
N GLU A 296 -1.62 -10.79 -10.88
CA GLU A 296 -1.57 -11.49 -9.58
C GLU A 296 -0.16 -12.06 -9.35
N ILE A 297 0.46 -11.67 -8.24
CA ILE A 297 1.72 -12.25 -7.76
C ILE A 297 1.41 -13.53 -6.98
N GLY A 298 0.42 -13.47 -6.08
CA GLY A 298 -0.11 -14.61 -5.34
C GLY A 298 -1.24 -14.24 -4.38
N SER A 299 -1.82 -15.27 -3.76
CA SER A 299 -2.85 -15.16 -2.73
C SER A 299 -2.37 -15.91 -1.49
N TYR A 300 -2.47 -15.27 -0.32
CA TYR A 300 -1.86 -15.76 0.92
C TYR A 300 -2.80 -15.59 2.12
N SER A 301 -2.92 -16.61 2.95
CA SER A 301 -3.58 -16.56 4.26
C SER A 301 -2.60 -16.09 5.33
N LEU A 302 -3.00 -15.10 6.14
CA LEU A 302 -2.25 -14.82 7.37
C LEU A 302 -2.54 -15.85 8.48
N ALA A 303 -3.59 -16.68 8.36
CA ALA A 303 -3.88 -17.71 9.37
C ALA A 303 -3.06 -19.00 9.16
N ASP A 304 -2.53 -19.22 7.95
CA ASP A 304 -1.58 -20.30 7.66
C ASP A 304 -0.14 -19.83 7.95
N PRO A 305 0.68 -20.59 8.71
CA PRO A 305 2.02 -20.15 9.09
C PRO A 305 3.00 -20.01 7.92
N THR A 306 2.88 -20.86 6.90
CA THR A 306 3.77 -20.84 5.75
C THR A 306 3.35 -19.73 4.79
N GLU A 307 2.06 -19.64 4.41
CA GLU A 307 1.57 -18.56 3.55
C GLU A 307 1.77 -17.17 4.18
N ALA A 308 1.67 -17.02 5.50
CA ALA A 308 2.01 -15.79 6.20
C ALA A 308 3.49 -15.39 6.02
N LEU A 309 4.40 -16.38 6.02
CA LEU A 309 5.82 -16.15 5.73
C LEU A 309 6.05 -15.83 4.25
N GLN A 310 5.32 -16.48 3.32
CA GLN A 310 5.39 -16.15 1.89
C GLN A 310 4.95 -14.71 1.62
N LEU A 311 3.84 -14.28 2.22
CA LEU A 311 3.34 -12.91 2.15
C LEU A 311 4.39 -11.92 2.66
N TYR A 312 5.00 -12.18 3.83
CA TYR A 312 6.08 -11.33 4.35
C TYR A 312 7.24 -11.19 3.38
N LEU A 313 7.68 -12.29 2.75
CA LEU A 313 8.77 -12.27 1.78
C LEU A 313 8.42 -11.46 0.52
N VAL A 314 7.17 -11.51 0.04
CA VAL A 314 6.69 -10.65 -1.07
C VAL A 314 6.67 -9.19 -0.67
N LEU A 315 6.07 -8.84 0.48
CA LEU A 315 5.97 -7.45 0.95
C LEU A 315 7.36 -6.83 1.14
N ARG A 316 8.30 -7.62 1.65
CA ARG A 316 9.71 -7.26 1.77
C ARG A 316 10.36 -7.05 0.40
N GLY A 317 10.13 -7.94 -0.55
CA GLY A 317 10.62 -7.78 -1.92
C GLY A 317 10.09 -6.51 -2.58
N ILE A 318 8.81 -6.18 -2.37
CA ILE A 318 8.20 -4.93 -2.85
C ILE A 318 8.90 -3.71 -2.24
N HIS A 319 9.15 -3.70 -0.92
CA HIS A 319 9.93 -2.65 -0.26
C HIS A 319 11.33 -2.46 -0.89
N HIS A 320 12.02 -3.56 -1.21
CA HIS A 320 13.32 -3.49 -1.90
C HIS A 320 13.21 -2.92 -3.33
N LEU A 321 12.15 -3.25 -4.08
CA LEU A 321 11.89 -2.65 -5.39
C LEU A 321 11.60 -1.15 -5.29
N GLY A 322 10.90 -0.70 -4.25
CA GLY A 322 10.72 0.72 -3.95
C GLY A 322 12.05 1.46 -3.79
N GLY A 323 13.06 0.81 -3.19
CA GLY A 323 14.43 1.31 -3.13
C GLY A 323 15.11 1.48 -4.49
N LEU A 324 14.86 0.59 -5.45
CA LEU A 324 15.33 0.73 -6.83
C LEU A 324 14.57 1.85 -7.57
N TYR A 325 13.28 2.00 -7.32
CA TYR A 325 12.45 3.04 -7.93
C TYR A 325 12.83 4.46 -7.50
N ASP A 326 13.30 4.69 -6.27
CA ASP A 326 13.89 5.98 -5.87
C ASP A 326 15.19 6.26 -6.62
N GLN A 327 16.07 5.26 -6.78
CA GLN A 327 17.33 5.44 -7.53
C GLN A 327 17.05 5.80 -8.99
N GLU A 328 16.11 5.11 -9.64
CA GLU A 328 15.65 5.44 -11.00
C GLU A 328 15.07 6.86 -11.06
N LEU A 329 14.15 7.20 -10.16
CA LEU A 329 13.52 8.52 -10.06
C LEU A 329 14.58 9.63 -9.90
N ARG A 330 15.55 9.47 -9.00
CA ARG A 330 16.65 10.41 -8.79
C ARG A 330 17.55 10.52 -10.02
N SER A 331 17.86 9.41 -10.69
CA SER A 331 18.63 9.42 -11.94
C SER A 331 17.92 10.20 -13.07
N SER A 332 16.58 10.19 -13.07
CA SER A 332 15.75 10.90 -14.05
C SER A 332 15.58 12.41 -13.79
N ALA A 333 16.02 12.92 -12.63
CA ALA A 333 15.63 14.23 -12.10
C ALA A 333 15.96 15.41 -13.03
N GLU A 334 17.09 15.40 -13.75
CA GLU A 334 17.46 16.46 -14.68
C GLU A 334 16.56 16.47 -15.93
N VAL A 335 16.32 15.28 -16.51
CA VAL A 335 15.46 15.09 -17.69
C VAL A 335 14.01 15.48 -17.36
N LEU A 336 13.51 15.05 -16.20
CA LEU A 336 12.17 15.43 -15.72
C LEU A 336 12.09 16.94 -15.45
N SER A 337 13.14 17.54 -14.87
CA SER A 337 13.20 19.00 -14.62
C SER A 337 13.13 19.83 -15.90
N ALA A 338 13.79 19.38 -16.98
CA ALA A 338 13.71 20.01 -18.29
C ALA A 338 12.31 19.87 -18.88
N ARG A 339 11.75 18.66 -18.90
CA ARG A 339 10.42 18.38 -19.45
C ARG A 339 9.31 19.16 -18.74
N VAL A 340 9.34 19.25 -17.41
CA VAL A 340 8.35 20.02 -16.61
C VAL A 340 8.42 21.53 -16.91
N ARG A 341 9.60 22.05 -17.27
CA ARG A 341 9.78 23.46 -17.64
C ARG A 341 9.16 23.76 -19.02
N GLU A 342 9.37 22.85 -19.98
CA GLU A 342 8.90 22.98 -21.36
C GLU A 342 7.41 22.65 -21.51
N ASN A 343 6.95 21.56 -20.90
CA ASN A 343 5.59 21.06 -20.96
C ASN A 343 5.10 20.66 -19.56
N PRO A 344 4.62 21.61 -18.74
CA PRO A 344 4.18 21.33 -17.37
C PRO A 344 2.90 20.47 -17.37
N PRO A 345 2.83 19.41 -16.52
CA PRO A 345 1.66 18.55 -16.46
C PRO A 345 0.40 19.28 -15.95
N SER A 346 -0.78 18.85 -16.42
CA SER A 346 -2.06 19.36 -15.91
C SER A 346 -2.22 19.05 -14.42
N ARG A 347 -2.69 20.03 -13.63
CA ARG A 347 -3.01 19.85 -12.20
C ARG A 347 -4.05 18.75 -11.98
N GLU A 348 -5.00 18.66 -12.90
CA GLU A 348 -6.04 17.64 -12.90
C GLU A 348 -5.50 16.39 -13.62
N TRP A 349 -5.67 15.25 -12.97
CA TRP A 349 -5.35 13.96 -13.55
C TRP A 349 -6.45 13.55 -14.52
N HIS A 350 -6.20 13.82 -15.80
CA HIS A 350 -6.93 13.21 -16.90
C HIS A 350 -6.20 11.94 -17.34
N PRO A 351 -6.90 10.95 -17.93
CA PRO A 351 -6.26 9.79 -18.52
C PRO A 351 -5.11 10.20 -19.42
N PRO A 352 -3.88 9.67 -19.21
CA PRO A 352 -2.74 10.06 -20.01
C PRO A 352 -3.01 9.68 -21.46
N ARG A 353 -3.07 10.69 -22.33
CA ARG A 353 -2.86 10.47 -23.77
C ARG A 353 -1.38 10.20 -23.94
N MET A 354 -0.91 8.98 -23.65
CA MET A 354 0.42 8.61 -24.10
C MET A 354 0.37 8.71 -25.63
N GLY A 355 1.32 9.43 -26.22
CA GLY A 355 1.49 9.35 -27.66
C GLY A 355 1.60 7.88 -28.01
N SER A 356 0.83 7.42 -28.99
CA SER A 356 0.97 6.06 -29.50
C SER A 356 2.45 5.85 -29.84
N ILE A 357 3.09 4.93 -29.13
CA ILE A 357 4.17 4.17 -29.76
C ILE A 357 3.50 3.57 -30.98
N ASP A 358 4.00 3.87 -32.19
CA ASP A 358 3.30 3.58 -33.45
C ASP A 358 3.02 2.08 -33.59
N GLY A 359 1.85 1.68 -33.11
CA GLY A 359 1.27 0.35 -33.21
C GLY A 359 0.26 0.36 -34.34
N ASP A 360 0.39 -0.60 -35.25
CA ASP A 360 -0.36 -0.62 -36.50
C ASP A 360 -1.87 -0.49 -36.30
N VAL A 361 -2.47 0.38 -37.11
CA VAL A 361 -3.86 0.82 -36.99
C VAL A 361 -4.80 -0.17 -37.66
N SER A 362 -5.77 -0.69 -36.90
CA SER A 362 -7.05 -1.16 -37.44
C SER A 362 -8.19 -0.98 -36.43
N GLU A 363 -9.19 -0.18 -36.83
CA GLU A 363 -10.65 -0.39 -36.75
C GLU A 363 -11.26 -0.96 -35.43
N ASP A 364 -12.33 -0.42 -34.84
CA ASP A 364 -13.35 0.50 -35.39
C ASP A 364 -14.05 1.31 -34.27
N GLN A 365 -14.68 2.45 -34.61
CA GLN A 365 -15.44 3.29 -33.67
C GLN A 365 -16.93 3.38 -34.02
N GLN A 366 -17.81 3.35 -33.01
CA GLN A 366 -19.16 3.90 -33.16
C GLN A 366 -19.67 4.56 -31.85
N PRO A 367 -20.40 5.71 -31.88
CA PRO A 367 -20.40 6.66 -30.77
C PRO A 367 -21.66 6.68 -29.89
N SER A 368 -21.57 7.45 -28.79
CA SER A 368 -22.51 7.54 -27.68
C SER A 368 -23.46 8.77 -27.74
N HIS A 369 -24.48 8.79 -26.87
CA HIS A 369 -25.39 9.93 -26.69
C HIS A 369 -25.42 10.45 -25.23
N GLN A 370 -25.68 11.76 -25.09
CA GLN A 370 -25.49 12.57 -23.87
C GLN A 370 -26.81 12.86 -23.10
N ARG A 371 -26.69 13.28 -21.83
CA ARG A 371 -26.86 14.69 -21.36
C ARG A 371 -27.67 14.86 -20.05
N GLY A 372 -27.28 15.81 -19.19
CA GLY A 372 -28.19 16.52 -18.26
C GLY A 372 -27.70 16.74 -16.82
N THR A 373 -27.70 17.98 -16.33
CA THR A 373 -27.11 18.41 -15.03
C THR A 373 -28.07 19.28 -14.19
N SER A 374 -28.04 19.14 -12.86
CA SER A 374 -28.59 20.09 -11.84
C SER A 374 -28.03 19.78 -10.42
N ILE A 375 -28.50 20.49 -9.39
CA ILE A 375 -27.63 21.26 -8.48
C ILE A 375 -28.25 21.51 -7.07
N GLN A 376 -27.40 21.61 -6.02
CA GLN A 376 -27.69 22.03 -4.61
C GLN A 376 -28.63 21.11 -3.77
N GLN A 377 -28.58 21.03 -2.43
CA GLN A 377 -27.82 21.74 -1.37
C GLN A 377 -27.68 20.83 -0.12
N GLU A 378 -26.64 21.02 0.72
CA GLU A 378 -26.39 20.18 1.94
C GLU A 378 -26.78 20.85 3.26
N THR A 379 -27.01 20.04 4.32
CA THR A 379 -27.21 20.48 5.72
C THR A 379 -26.37 19.63 6.72
N PRO A 380 -26.07 20.14 7.93
CA PRO A 380 -24.85 19.76 8.64
C PRO A 380 -25.02 18.69 9.74
N GLY A 381 -24.35 17.55 9.60
CA GLY A 381 -24.27 16.48 10.62
C GLY A 381 -22.85 16.05 11.02
N GLN A 382 -21.80 16.71 10.51
CA GLN A 382 -20.46 16.14 10.44
C GLN A 382 -19.48 16.57 11.55
N ARG A 383 -19.98 17.10 12.68
CA ARG A 383 -19.13 17.58 13.79
C ARG A 383 -18.88 16.58 14.93
N HIS A 384 -19.58 15.45 14.98
CA HIS A 384 -19.52 14.53 16.13
C HIS A 384 -18.59 13.31 15.96
N ALA A 385 -17.93 13.15 14.81
CA ALA A 385 -16.99 12.05 14.56
C ALA A 385 -15.55 12.37 15.00
N HIS A 386 -15.15 13.63 14.99
CA HIS A 386 -13.75 14.05 15.22
C HIS A 386 -13.33 13.85 16.69
N ASP A 387 -14.19 14.24 17.63
CA ASP A 387 -13.87 14.24 19.07
C ASP A 387 -13.63 12.82 19.64
N ARG A 388 -14.19 11.78 19.00
CA ARG A 388 -14.03 10.39 19.44
C ARG A 388 -12.66 9.80 19.08
N VAL A 389 -12.06 10.24 17.97
CA VAL A 389 -10.74 9.76 17.54
C VAL A 389 -9.64 10.38 18.39
N GLN A 390 -9.77 11.66 18.72
CA GLN A 390 -8.83 12.40 19.58
C GLN A 390 -8.71 11.74 20.97
N SER A 391 -9.86 11.46 21.62
CA SER A 391 -9.91 10.84 22.95
C SER A 391 -9.31 9.43 23.01
N TYR A 392 -9.33 8.68 21.90
CA TYR A 392 -8.73 7.35 21.84
C TYR A 392 -7.19 7.42 21.76
N LEU A 393 -6.65 8.35 20.97
CA LEU A 393 -5.21 8.54 20.82
C LEU A 393 -4.55 9.02 22.12
N GLU A 394 -5.18 9.97 22.82
CA GLU A 394 -4.72 10.47 24.13
C GLU A 394 -4.66 9.34 25.18
N THR A 395 -5.57 8.36 25.11
CA THR A 395 -5.57 7.19 26.01
C THR A 395 -4.37 6.28 25.76
N ILE A 396 -3.98 6.05 24.49
CA ILE A 396 -2.85 5.17 24.13
C ILE A 396 -1.51 5.79 24.52
N SER A 397 -1.32 7.11 24.33
CA SER A 397 -0.08 7.79 24.74
C SER A 397 0.18 7.71 26.24
N SER A 398 -0.86 7.59 27.08
CA SER A 398 -0.69 7.44 28.54
C SER A 398 -0.15 6.06 28.98
N LEU A 399 -0.23 5.04 28.12
CA LEU A 399 0.20 3.67 28.45
C LEU A 399 1.69 3.43 28.18
N SER A 400 2.38 4.27 27.39
CA SER A 400 3.81 4.09 27.10
C SER A 400 4.73 4.53 28.25
N GLU A 401 4.28 5.41 29.15
CA GLU A 401 5.06 5.83 30.32
C GLU A 401 5.22 4.70 31.37
N PHE A 402 4.38 3.66 31.34
CA PHE A 402 4.41 2.56 32.31
C PHE A 402 5.43 1.45 32.01
N LEU A 403 6.20 1.54 30.92
CA LEU A 403 7.19 0.53 30.50
C LEU A 403 8.63 1.04 30.51
N ALA A 404 8.93 2.08 31.29
CA ALA A 404 10.30 2.50 31.60
C ALA A 404 11.01 1.47 32.50
N VAL A 405 11.53 0.39 31.90
CA VAL A 405 12.38 -0.60 32.58
C VAL A 405 13.74 0.04 32.92
N ASP A 406 14.14 -0.04 34.19
CA ASP A 406 15.41 0.49 34.68
C ASP A 406 16.61 0.00 33.85
N ARG A 407 17.32 0.94 33.22
CA ARG A 407 18.60 0.65 32.57
C ARG A 407 19.69 0.41 33.63
N PRO A 408 20.50 -0.65 33.52
CA PRO A 408 21.66 -0.82 34.39
C PRO A 408 22.70 0.29 34.12
N PRO A 409 23.49 0.68 35.14
CA PRO A 409 24.44 1.79 35.01
C PRO A 409 25.60 1.45 34.08
N THR A 410 25.94 2.38 33.19
CA THR A 410 27.09 2.31 32.29
C THR A 410 28.41 2.26 33.09
N PRO A 411 29.40 1.43 32.71
CA PRO A 411 30.73 1.48 33.32
C PRO A 411 31.45 2.81 33.03
N LEU A 412 32.17 3.35 34.01
CA LEU A 412 33.12 4.45 33.78
C LEU A 412 34.34 3.94 33.00
N THR A 413 34.63 4.58 31.87
CA THR A 413 35.86 4.37 31.10
C THR A 413 36.75 5.60 31.26
N ASP A 414 37.63 5.57 32.27
CA ASP A 414 38.68 6.59 32.40
C ASP A 414 39.77 6.37 31.34
N LEU A 415 40.05 7.40 30.55
CA LEU A 415 41.03 7.38 29.47
C LEU A 415 42.10 8.46 29.73
N PRO A 416 43.37 8.10 29.99
CA PRO A 416 44.37 9.08 30.40
C PRO A 416 44.86 9.93 29.23
N SER A 417 44.85 11.25 29.45
CA SER A 417 45.50 12.23 28.57
C SER A 417 47.02 12.05 28.58
N ALA A 418 47.62 11.82 27.40
CA ALA A 418 49.07 11.82 27.20
C ALA A 418 49.49 13.02 26.34
N ALA A 419 50.40 13.84 26.89
CA ALA A 419 50.80 15.11 26.30
C ALA A 419 51.83 14.95 25.15
N ALA A 420 51.88 15.96 24.28
CA ALA A 420 52.87 16.06 23.21
C ALA A 420 54.29 16.30 23.76
N GLY A 421 55.29 15.64 23.14
CA GLY A 421 56.72 15.80 23.41
C GLY A 421 57.55 15.45 22.17
N PRO A 422 58.73 16.05 21.96
CA PRO A 422 59.13 16.45 20.61
C PRO A 422 60.01 15.46 19.82
N ILE A 423 60.04 15.71 18.51
CA ILE A 423 60.82 15.01 17.48
C ILE A 423 62.33 15.12 17.75
N GLY A 424 63.01 13.97 17.84
CA GLY A 424 64.48 13.87 17.88
C GLY A 424 65.03 13.22 16.61
N LEU A 425 65.76 13.98 15.80
CA LEU A 425 66.41 13.51 14.57
C LEU A 425 67.87 13.08 14.82
N THR A 426 68.10 11.78 14.91
CA THR A 426 69.40 11.10 14.69
C THR A 426 69.09 9.64 14.29
N GLY A 427 69.64 9.00 13.26
CA GLY A 427 70.76 9.38 12.41
C GLY A 427 71.95 8.44 12.57
N ARG A 428 71.86 7.19 12.07
CA ARG A 428 73.05 6.44 11.58
C ARG A 428 72.73 5.21 10.72
N THR A 429 73.73 4.87 9.92
CA THR A 429 73.86 3.84 8.88
C THR A 429 74.30 2.47 9.43
N GLN A 430 74.50 1.51 8.50
CA GLN A 430 75.32 0.26 8.61
C GLN A 430 74.67 -0.97 9.30
N THR A 431 74.91 -2.24 8.90
CA THR A 431 75.32 -2.92 7.62
C THR A 431 75.28 -4.44 7.88
N GLU A 432 75.05 -5.27 6.85
CA GLU A 432 75.34 -6.74 6.82
C GLU A 432 74.59 -7.60 7.87
N GLY A 433 74.39 -8.92 7.77
CA GLY A 433 74.46 -9.96 6.70
C GLY A 433 73.45 -11.06 7.12
N VAL A 434 73.09 -12.09 6.36
CA VAL A 434 73.78 -12.90 5.32
C VAL A 434 72.75 -13.34 4.29
#